data_AF-A5GLH0-F1
#
_entry.id   AF-A5GLH0-F1
#
_cell.length_a   1.000
_cell.length_b   1.000
_cell.length_c   1.000
_cell.angle_alpha   90.00
_cell.angle_beta   90.00
_cell.angle_gamma   90.00
#
_symmetry.space_group_name_H-M   'P 1'
#
loop_
_entity.id
_entity.type
_entity.pdbx_description
1 polymer ?
#
loop_
_entity_poly.entity_id
_entity_poly.type
_entity_poly.pdbx_seq_one_letter_code
_entity_poly.pdbx_strand_id
1 'polypeptide(L)'
;MLERPSSLVVFATVAGSAVIGLLLYAGLFYANARRSTSGPDAETVLPDYPSKEAAQAESERWIMEGGDIVVRTTQRTRRSVPLSKQERLKLEMLADERRRARIEADYAECLDSADNDLAKELCSFQQSSEPAQGLTSASDGGKIPKTKIIEDVDVVTNKEPRRTCTFVEDYRRFNCVELAIDRDEVIDASQKDSLEIKTYKQFRY
;
A
#
# COMPACT_ATOMS: atom_id res chain seq x y z
N MET A 1 -4.39 -25.11 59.46
CA MET A 1 -4.91 -25.92 58.34
C MET A 1 -4.51 -25.24 57.05
N LEU A 2 -3.59 -25.81 56.30
CA LEU A 2 -3.38 -25.54 54.88
C LEU A 2 -2.84 -26.83 54.28
N GLU A 3 -3.65 -27.43 53.42
CA GLU A 3 -3.44 -28.74 52.82
C GLU A 3 -2.19 -28.75 51.96
N ARG A 4 -1.35 -29.77 52.14
CA ARG A 4 -0.23 -30.05 51.25
C ARG A 4 -0.80 -30.55 49.91
N PRO A 5 -0.53 -29.89 48.77
CA PRO A 5 -0.91 -30.43 47.48
C PRO A 5 -0.07 -31.68 47.21
N SER A 6 -0.77 -32.80 47.03
CA SER A 6 -0.23 -34.13 46.72
C SER A 6 0.62 -34.09 45.45
N SER A 7 1.80 -34.72 45.50
CA SER A 7 2.78 -34.82 44.41
C SER A 7 2.21 -35.34 43.07
N LEU A 8 1.06 -36.04 43.11
CA LEU A 8 0.33 -36.51 41.93
C LEU A 8 -0.23 -35.38 41.06
N VAL A 9 -0.62 -34.24 41.65
CA VAL A 9 -1.21 -33.10 40.92
C VAL A 9 -0.15 -32.37 40.08
N VAL A 10 1.11 -32.38 40.54
CA VAL A 10 2.24 -31.73 39.85
C VAL A 10 2.65 -32.52 38.60
N PHE A 11 2.57 -33.85 38.60
CA PHE A 11 2.87 -34.66 37.42
C PHE A 11 1.75 -34.64 36.36
N ALA A 12 0.48 -34.60 36.79
CA ALA A 12 -0.66 -34.51 35.86
C ALA A 12 -0.72 -33.17 35.12
N THR A 13 -0.31 -32.07 35.76
CA THR A 13 -0.29 -30.74 35.16
C THR A 13 0.83 -30.57 34.13
N VAL A 14 2.03 -31.12 34.39
CA VAL A 14 3.16 -31.06 33.45
C VAL A 14 2.91 -31.93 32.21
N ALA A 15 2.31 -33.12 32.38
CA ALA A 15 1.92 -33.96 31.25
C ALA A 15 0.77 -33.35 30.43
N GLY A 16 -0.23 -32.73 31.09
CA GLY A 16 -1.33 -32.04 30.42
C GLY A 16 -0.87 -30.83 29.60
N SER A 17 0.06 -30.02 30.09
CA SER A 17 0.57 -28.85 29.37
C SER A 17 1.41 -29.21 28.15
N ALA A 18 2.16 -30.32 28.21
CA ALA A 18 2.97 -30.79 27.08
C ALA A 18 2.09 -31.31 25.93
N VAL A 19 1.00 -32.02 26.24
CA VAL A 19 0.06 -32.54 25.24
C VAL A 19 -0.75 -31.41 24.59
N ILE A 20 -1.20 -30.42 25.36
CA ILE A 20 -1.91 -29.26 24.82
C ILE A 20 -0.98 -28.40 23.94
N GLY A 21 0.28 -28.20 24.36
CA GLY A 21 1.28 -27.52 23.53
C GLY A 21 1.54 -28.23 22.20
N LEU A 22 1.60 -29.56 22.21
CA LEU A 22 1.82 -30.37 21.00
C LEU A 22 0.58 -30.39 20.08
N LEU A 23 -0.63 -30.38 20.63
CA LEU A 23 -1.88 -30.26 19.86
C LEU A 23 -2.04 -28.87 19.25
N LEU A 24 -1.68 -27.81 19.96
CA LEU A 24 -1.69 -26.44 19.41
C LEU A 24 -0.63 -26.28 18.32
N TYR A 25 0.57 -26.83 18.51
CA TYR A 25 1.62 -26.82 17.47
C TYR A 25 1.21 -27.62 16.24
N ALA A 26 0.61 -28.81 16.43
CA ALA A 26 0.07 -29.62 15.34
C ALA A 26 -1.08 -28.91 14.64
N GLY A 27 -1.98 -28.24 15.36
CA GLY A 27 -3.07 -27.44 14.77
C GLY A 27 -2.57 -26.25 13.96
N LEU A 28 -1.55 -25.54 14.44
CA LEU A 28 -0.89 -24.46 13.70
C LEU A 28 -0.14 -24.98 12.47
N PHE A 29 0.54 -26.13 12.58
CA PHE A 29 1.17 -26.80 11.44
C PHE A 29 0.15 -27.29 10.42
N TYR A 30 -0.99 -27.84 10.84
CA TYR A 30 -2.03 -28.35 9.94
C TYR A 30 -2.79 -27.21 9.24
N ALA A 31 -3.03 -26.09 9.94
CA ALA A 31 -3.62 -24.90 9.36
C ALA A 31 -2.65 -24.19 8.39
N ASN A 32 -1.36 -24.14 8.71
CA ASN A 32 -0.35 -23.55 7.83
C ASN A 32 -0.05 -24.46 6.64
N ALA A 33 -0.05 -25.80 6.83
CA ALA A 33 0.04 -26.76 5.75
C ALA A 33 -1.14 -26.64 4.80
N ARG A 34 -2.40 -26.47 5.27
CA ARG A 34 -3.54 -26.25 4.38
C ARG A 34 -3.47 -24.95 3.57
N ARG A 35 -2.83 -23.89 4.08
CA ARG A 35 -2.52 -22.68 3.30
C ARG A 35 -1.42 -22.90 2.26
N SER A 36 -0.53 -23.87 2.47
CA SER A 36 0.51 -24.26 1.51
C SER A 36 0.12 -25.43 0.60
N THR A 37 -0.97 -26.15 0.89
CA THR A 37 -1.45 -27.30 0.11
C THR A 37 -2.69 -27.01 -0.73
N SER A 38 -3.07 -25.74 -0.96
CA SER A 38 -3.59 -25.36 -2.29
C SER A 38 -2.42 -25.36 -3.28
N GLY A 39 -1.69 -26.48 -3.33
CA GLY A 39 -0.74 -26.74 -4.39
C GLY A 39 -1.53 -26.91 -5.69
N PRO A 40 -1.00 -26.41 -6.82
CA PRO A 40 -1.69 -26.48 -8.10
C PRO A 40 -2.15 -27.91 -8.38
N ASP A 41 -3.38 -28.05 -8.88
CA ASP A 41 -3.92 -29.32 -9.35
C ASP A 41 -2.92 -29.94 -10.34
N ALA A 42 -2.35 -31.08 -9.94
CA ALA A 42 -1.49 -31.99 -10.70
C ALA A 42 -0.41 -31.34 -11.60
N GLU A 43 0.86 -31.47 -11.22
CA GLU A 43 1.99 -31.26 -12.14
C GLU A 43 1.86 -32.22 -13.33
N THR A 44 1.27 -31.76 -14.44
CA THR A 44 1.12 -32.57 -15.64
C THR A 44 2.45 -32.55 -16.39
N VAL A 45 3.28 -33.56 -16.14
CA VAL A 45 4.49 -33.80 -16.92
C VAL A 45 4.07 -34.33 -18.29
N LEU A 46 4.29 -33.51 -19.32
CA LEU A 46 4.07 -33.88 -20.72
C LEU A 46 5.24 -34.73 -21.24
N PRO A 47 5.04 -35.54 -22.30
CA PRO A 47 6.14 -36.25 -22.95
C PRO A 47 7.21 -35.29 -23.48
N ASP A 48 8.45 -35.77 -23.56
CA ASP A 48 9.56 -34.99 -24.12
C ASP A 48 9.34 -34.75 -25.63
N TYR A 49 9.49 -33.50 -26.05
CA TYR A 49 9.37 -33.07 -27.43
C TYR A 49 10.67 -33.33 -28.19
N PRO A 50 10.63 -33.55 -29.52
CA PRO A 50 11.81 -33.91 -30.30
C PRO A 50 12.84 -32.77 -30.45
N SER A 51 12.46 -31.53 -30.18
CA SER A 51 13.34 -30.37 -30.28
C SER A 51 12.86 -29.20 -29.40
N LYS A 52 13.75 -28.24 -29.15
CA LYS A 52 13.43 -26.98 -28.46
C LYS A 52 12.28 -26.24 -29.14
N GLU A 53 12.32 -26.18 -30.47
CA GLU A 53 11.32 -25.47 -31.29
C GLU A 53 9.95 -26.12 -31.16
N ALA A 54 9.88 -27.45 -31.12
CA ALA A 54 8.62 -28.18 -30.94
C ALA A 54 8.03 -27.94 -29.55
N ALA A 55 8.86 -27.96 -28.49
CA ALA A 55 8.42 -27.63 -27.13
C ALA A 55 7.95 -26.17 -27.02
N GLN A 56 8.69 -25.24 -27.64
CA GLN A 56 8.34 -23.82 -27.64
C GLN A 56 7.01 -23.58 -28.36
N ALA A 57 6.82 -24.13 -29.57
CA ALA A 57 5.59 -23.96 -30.35
C ALA A 57 4.35 -24.48 -29.60
N GLU A 58 4.44 -25.64 -28.94
CA GLU A 58 3.32 -26.17 -28.17
C GLU A 58 3.07 -25.34 -26.89
N SER A 59 4.12 -24.81 -26.27
CA SER A 59 3.98 -23.90 -25.12
C SER A 59 3.30 -22.58 -25.50
N GLU A 60 3.66 -22.00 -26.65
CA GLU A 60 3.04 -20.78 -27.18
C GLU A 60 1.58 -21.02 -27.58
N ARG A 61 1.31 -22.17 -28.21
CA ARG A 61 -0.06 -22.59 -28.50
C ARG A 61 -0.88 -22.73 -27.22
N TRP A 62 -0.32 -23.33 -26.18
CA TRP A 62 -0.99 -23.44 -24.89
C TRP A 62 -1.27 -22.07 -24.25
N ILE A 63 -0.37 -21.10 -24.41
CA ILE A 63 -0.60 -19.71 -23.98
C ILE A 63 -1.80 -19.11 -24.72
N MET A 64 -1.80 -19.18 -26.05
CA MET A 64 -2.87 -18.62 -26.89
C MET A 64 -4.24 -19.25 -26.59
N GLU A 65 -4.29 -20.56 -26.37
CA GLU A 65 -5.53 -21.25 -25.97
C GLU A 65 -6.03 -20.82 -24.57
N GLY A 66 -5.16 -20.23 -23.74
CA GLY A 66 -5.53 -19.71 -22.43
C GLY A 66 -6.42 -18.47 -22.48
N GLY A 67 -6.23 -17.64 -23.51
CA GLY A 67 -6.83 -16.32 -23.61
C GLY A 67 -6.13 -15.27 -22.76
N ASP A 68 -6.67 -14.07 -22.82
CA ASP A 68 -6.12 -12.88 -22.19
C ASP A 68 -6.89 -12.47 -20.93
N ILE A 69 -6.24 -11.65 -20.12
CA ILE A 69 -6.78 -10.90 -18.98
C ILE A 69 -6.59 -9.40 -19.23
N VAL A 70 -7.42 -8.58 -18.61
CA VAL A 70 -7.32 -7.13 -18.70
C VAL A 70 -6.71 -6.58 -17.42
N VAL A 71 -5.50 -6.05 -17.50
CA VAL A 71 -4.81 -5.45 -16.38
C VAL A 71 -5.01 -3.93 -16.38
N ARG A 72 -5.63 -3.42 -15.33
CA ARG A 72 -5.80 -1.99 -15.05
C ARG A 72 -4.59 -1.46 -14.31
N THR A 73 -3.99 -0.42 -14.85
CA THR A 73 -2.93 0.34 -14.20
C THR A 73 -3.40 1.76 -14.01
N THR A 74 -3.48 2.20 -12.76
CA THR A 74 -3.75 3.60 -12.44
C THR A 74 -2.48 4.42 -12.57
N GLN A 75 -2.46 5.38 -13.47
CA GLN A 75 -1.38 6.34 -13.62
C GLN A 75 -1.82 7.68 -13.02
N ARG A 76 -0.96 8.26 -12.18
CA ARG A 76 -1.20 9.57 -11.56
C ARG A 76 -0.24 10.57 -12.15
N THR A 77 -0.78 11.58 -12.83
CA THR A 77 0.02 12.64 -13.42
C THR A 77 -0.23 13.93 -12.66
N ARG A 78 0.85 14.55 -12.16
CA ARG A 78 0.78 15.85 -11.48
C ARG A 78 1.15 16.95 -12.46
N ARG A 79 0.25 17.91 -12.66
CA ARG A 79 0.54 19.12 -13.44
C ARG A 79 0.39 20.38 -12.58
N SER A 80 1.35 21.29 -12.74
CA SER A 80 1.30 22.62 -12.12
C SER A 80 0.62 23.59 -13.09
N VAL A 81 -0.52 24.13 -12.69
CA VAL A 81 -1.32 25.07 -13.50
C VAL A 81 -1.36 26.42 -12.81
N PRO A 82 -1.20 27.54 -13.54
CA PRO A 82 -1.30 28.87 -12.94
C PRO A 82 -2.67 29.09 -12.31
N LEU A 83 -2.70 29.76 -11.17
CA LEU A 83 -3.96 30.15 -10.54
C LEU A 83 -4.70 31.17 -11.40
N SER A 84 -6.02 31.01 -11.48
CA SER A 84 -6.88 32.03 -12.07
C SER A 84 -6.87 33.31 -11.21
N LYS A 85 -7.26 34.45 -11.82
CA LYS A 85 -7.32 35.74 -11.10
C LYS A 85 -8.24 35.68 -9.87
N GLN A 86 -9.37 34.98 -9.97
CA GLN A 86 -10.32 34.83 -8.88
C GLN A 86 -9.76 33.97 -7.74
N GLU A 87 -9.07 32.87 -8.05
CA GLU A 87 -8.42 32.02 -7.05
C GLU A 87 -7.32 32.77 -6.30
N ARG A 88 -6.52 33.58 -7.01
CA ARG A 88 -5.49 34.42 -6.40
C ARG A 88 -6.10 35.42 -5.43
N LEU A 89 -7.13 36.15 -5.85
CA LEU A 89 -7.82 37.12 -5.01
C LEU A 89 -8.43 36.46 -3.77
N LYS A 90 -9.01 35.26 -3.91
CA LYS A 90 -9.53 34.50 -2.77
C LYS A 90 -8.43 34.14 -1.78
N LEU A 91 -7.26 33.70 -2.25
CA LEU A 91 -6.13 33.41 -1.37
C LEU A 91 -5.56 34.67 -0.72
N GLU A 92 -5.56 35.81 -1.42
CA GLU A 92 -5.17 37.12 -0.88
C GLU A 92 -6.08 37.52 0.27
N MET A 93 -7.41 37.42 0.10
CA MET A 93 -8.37 37.70 1.17
C MET A 93 -8.19 36.77 2.37
N LEU A 94 -8.03 35.46 2.15
CA LEU A 94 -7.80 34.50 3.24
C LEU A 94 -6.48 34.77 3.99
N ALA A 95 -5.44 35.25 3.28
CA ALA A 95 -4.18 35.62 3.91
C ALA A 95 -4.33 36.89 4.75
N ASP A 96 -5.10 37.87 4.27
CA ASP A 96 -5.39 39.11 5.01
C ASP A 96 -6.26 38.84 6.25
N GLU A 97 -7.30 38.01 6.13
CA GLU A 97 -8.12 37.56 7.27
C GLU A 97 -7.27 36.87 8.34
N ARG A 98 -6.37 35.97 7.94
CA ARG A 98 -5.44 35.32 8.88
C ARG A 98 -4.49 36.30 9.54
N ARG A 99 -4.04 37.31 8.80
CA ARG A 99 -3.18 38.36 9.37
C ARG A 99 -3.94 39.17 10.42
N ARG A 100 -5.18 39.60 10.12
CA ARG A 100 -6.03 40.32 11.06
C ARG A 100 -6.32 39.48 12.31
N ALA A 101 -6.68 38.21 12.14
CA ALA A 101 -6.93 37.31 13.26
C ALA A 101 -5.70 37.12 14.16
N ARG A 102 -4.48 37.13 13.60
CA ARG A 102 -3.25 37.12 14.40
C ARG A 102 -3.06 38.41 15.19
N ILE A 103 -3.24 39.57 14.55
CA ILE A 103 -3.14 40.87 15.23
C ILE A 103 -4.18 40.97 16.36
N GLU A 104 -5.40 40.51 16.12
CA GLU A 104 -6.46 40.47 17.14
C GLU A 104 -6.13 39.53 18.29
N ALA A 105 -5.52 38.37 18.01
CA ALA A 105 -5.05 37.45 19.03
C ALA A 105 -3.89 38.01 19.85
N ASP A 106 -2.87 38.58 19.19
CA ASP A 106 -1.72 39.22 19.84
C ASP A 106 -2.18 40.40 20.72
N TYR A 107 -3.16 41.18 20.24
CA TYR A 107 -3.77 42.26 21.01
C TYR A 107 -4.54 41.73 22.23
N ALA A 108 -5.32 40.66 22.08
CA ALA A 108 -6.03 40.03 23.19
C ALA A 108 -5.07 39.46 24.25
N GLU A 109 -3.99 38.81 23.83
CA GLU A 109 -2.95 38.29 24.73
C GLU A 109 -2.25 39.41 25.51
N CYS A 110 -1.98 40.54 24.86
CA CYS A 110 -1.44 41.72 25.53
C CYS A 110 -2.42 42.29 26.57
N LEU A 111 -3.72 42.37 26.25
CA LEU A 111 -4.73 42.84 27.20
C LEU A 111 -4.87 41.93 28.42
N ASP A 112 -4.80 40.61 28.22
CA ASP A 112 -4.88 39.62 29.31
C ASP A 112 -3.66 39.69 30.25
N SER A 113 -2.50 40.11 29.74
CA SER A 113 -1.25 40.25 30.51
C SER A 113 -1.01 41.65 31.10
N ALA A 114 -1.87 42.63 30.79
CA ALA A 114 -1.70 44.01 31.22
C ALA A 114 -2.26 44.27 32.64
N ASP A 115 -1.38 44.52 33.59
CA ASP A 115 -1.72 44.74 35.01
C ASP A 115 -2.37 46.10 35.33
N ASN A 116 -2.23 47.11 34.46
CA ASN A 116 -2.72 48.47 34.71
C ASN A 116 -3.26 49.15 33.46
N ASP A 117 -4.03 50.23 33.64
CA ASP A 117 -4.68 50.95 32.54
C ASP A 117 -3.66 51.53 31.56
N LEU A 118 -2.49 51.96 32.04
CA LEU A 118 -1.40 52.43 31.17
C LEU A 118 -0.87 51.31 30.26
N ALA A 119 -0.69 50.09 30.76
CA ALA A 119 -0.22 48.94 29.99
C ALA A 119 -1.25 48.50 28.94
N LYS A 120 -2.55 48.58 29.26
CA LYS A 120 -3.63 48.30 28.30
C LYS A 120 -3.61 49.29 27.14
N GLU A 121 -3.38 50.57 27.41
CA GLU A 121 -3.23 51.58 26.34
C GLU A 121 -2.00 51.29 25.46
N LEU A 122 -0.90 50.83 26.06
CA LEU A 122 0.33 50.47 25.33
C LEU A 122 0.17 49.24 24.40
N CYS A 123 -0.76 48.33 24.69
CA CYS A 123 -1.07 47.18 23.81
C CYS A 123 -1.56 47.61 22.42
N SER A 124 -2.20 48.77 22.29
CA SER A 124 -2.63 49.30 20.99
C SER A 124 -1.46 49.80 20.12
N PHE A 125 -0.35 50.21 20.74
CA PHE A 125 0.82 50.78 20.06
C PHE A 125 1.86 49.73 19.66
N GLN A 126 1.84 48.53 20.25
CA GLN A 126 2.77 47.43 19.93
C GLN A 126 2.54 46.77 18.57
N GLN A 127 1.52 47.18 17.80
CA GLN A 127 1.12 46.54 16.54
C GLN A 127 2.16 46.57 15.39
N SER A 128 3.35 47.13 15.58
CA SER A 128 4.30 47.37 14.48
C SER A 128 5.78 47.08 14.75
N SER A 129 6.17 46.63 15.94
CA SER A 129 7.59 46.33 16.21
C SER A 129 7.89 44.84 16.10
N GLU A 130 8.24 44.42 14.88
CA GLU A 130 8.89 43.15 14.51
C GLU A 130 8.18 41.83 14.85
N PRO A 131 8.26 40.82 13.95
CA PRO A 131 7.74 39.50 14.26
C PRO A 131 8.48 38.92 15.46
N ALA A 132 7.74 38.44 16.45
CA ALA A 132 8.29 37.76 17.63
C ALA A 132 9.39 36.77 17.21
N GLN A 133 10.64 37.13 17.51
CA GLN A 133 11.79 36.24 17.41
C GLN A 133 11.62 35.15 18.48
N GLY A 134 10.87 34.10 18.14
CA GLY A 134 10.54 33.04 19.08
C GLY A 134 9.75 31.87 18.51
N LEU A 135 9.21 31.97 17.29
CA LEU A 135 8.63 30.84 16.57
C LEU A 135 9.47 30.51 15.34
N THR A 136 10.56 29.80 15.58
CA THR A 136 11.33 29.07 14.56
C THR A 136 10.52 27.89 14.02
N SER A 137 9.47 28.18 13.26
CA SER A 137 8.91 27.25 12.27
C SER A 137 8.03 28.02 11.30
N ALA A 138 8.45 28.05 10.03
CA ALA A 138 7.82 28.69 8.87
C ALA A 138 8.04 30.21 8.70
N SER A 139 9.31 30.64 8.76
CA SER A 139 9.78 31.81 8.01
C SER A 139 9.79 31.51 6.51
N ASP A 140 8.62 31.44 5.89
CA ASP A 140 8.44 31.93 4.53
C ASP A 140 7.24 32.88 4.60
N GLY A 141 7.48 34.16 4.40
CA GLY A 141 6.45 35.18 4.43
C GLY A 141 5.41 34.92 3.37
N GLY A 142 4.39 34.12 3.70
CA GLY A 142 3.07 34.00 3.10
C GLY A 142 2.98 34.24 1.59
N LYS A 143 3.94 33.73 0.79
CA LYS A 143 3.87 33.89 -0.65
C LYS A 143 2.70 33.05 -1.13
N ILE A 144 1.64 33.75 -1.55
CA ILE A 144 0.49 33.13 -2.17
C ILE A 144 1.00 32.30 -3.34
N PRO A 145 0.73 30.98 -3.35
CA PRO A 145 1.25 30.11 -4.38
C PRO A 145 0.77 30.63 -5.73
N LYS A 146 1.69 30.73 -6.71
CA LYS A 146 1.34 31.23 -8.06
C LYS A 146 0.65 30.17 -8.90
N THR A 147 0.86 28.91 -8.55
CA THR A 147 0.34 27.74 -9.27
C THR A 147 -0.39 26.82 -8.30
N LYS A 148 -1.41 26.12 -8.82
CA LYS A 148 -2.04 24.97 -8.16
C LYS A 148 -1.52 23.69 -8.79
N ILE A 149 -1.44 22.64 -7.98
CA ILE A 149 -1.16 21.29 -8.46
C ILE A 149 -2.52 20.65 -8.73
N ILE A 150 -2.71 20.17 -9.96
CA ILE A 150 -3.83 19.31 -10.33
C ILE A 150 -3.27 17.91 -10.49
N GLU A 151 -3.90 16.96 -9.80
CA GLU A 151 -3.64 15.54 -9.97
C GLU A 151 -4.69 14.98 -10.93
N ASP A 152 -4.24 14.54 -12.10
CA ASP A 152 -5.08 13.79 -13.02
C ASP A 152 -4.82 12.28 -12.77
N VAL A 153 -5.90 11.52 -12.73
CA VAL A 153 -5.86 10.07 -12.50
C VAL A 153 -6.40 9.39 -13.74
N ASP A 154 -5.51 8.76 -14.50
CA ASP A 154 -5.85 8.01 -15.70
C ASP A 154 -5.79 6.52 -15.43
N VAL A 155 -6.78 5.78 -15.93
CA VAL A 155 -6.81 4.31 -15.84
C VAL A 155 -6.46 3.75 -17.20
N VAL A 156 -5.27 3.17 -17.31
CA VAL A 156 -4.79 2.51 -18.53
C VAL A 156 -5.11 1.02 -18.43
N THR A 157 -5.74 0.47 -19.46
CA THR A 157 -6.03 -0.96 -19.56
C THR A 157 -5.08 -1.61 -20.56
N ASN A 158 -4.36 -2.65 -20.12
CA ASN A 158 -3.55 -3.48 -21.00
C ASN A 158 -4.13 -4.90 -21.07
N LYS A 159 -4.02 -5.55 -22.23
CA LYS A 159 -4.35 -6.97 -22.38
C LYS A 159 -3.07 -7.78 -22.22
N GLU A 160 -3.11 -8.75 -21.32
CA GLU A 160 -1.98 -9.62 -21.04
C GLU A 160 -2.42 -11.08 -21.08
N PRO A 161 -1.54 -12.02 -21.47
CA PRO A 161 -1.92 -13.42 -21.53
C PRO A 161 -2.16 -13.97 -20.12
N ARG A 162 -3.22 -14.77 -19.97
CA ARG A 162 -3.52 -15.44 -18.69
C ARG A 162 -2.48 -16.50 -18.31
N ARG A 163 -1.84 -17.08 -19.32
CA ARG A 163 -0.84 -18.14 -19.20
C ARG A 163 0.52 -17.57 -19.56
N THR A 164 1.54 -17.90 -18.77
CA THR A 164 2.91 -17.43 -19.03
C THR A 164 3.87 -18.60 -18.96
N CYS A 165 4.91 -18.56 -19.80
CA CYS A 165 5.96 -19.57 -19.83
C CYS A 165 7.32 -18.93 -19.59
N THR A 166 8.15 -19.63 -18.83
CA THR A 166 9.54 -19.26 -18.55
C THR A 166 10.46 -20.36 -19.04
N PHE A 167 11.47 -19.99 -19.82
CA PHE A 167 12.47 -20.94 -20.30
C PHE A 167 13.54 -21.15 -19.23
N VAL A 168 13.83 -22.42 -18.93
CA VAL A 168 14.88 -22.81 -17.98
C VAL A 168 15.94 -23.62 -18.73
N GLU A 169 17.05 -22.96 -19.05
CA GLU A 169 18.10 -23.50 -19.90
C GLU A 169 18.77 -24.75 -19.31
N ASP A 170 19.06 -24.73 -18.00
CA ASP A 170 19.72 -25.83 -17.27
C ASP A 170 18.99 -27.18 -17.39
N TYR A 171 17.69 -27.15 -17.61
CA TYR A 171 16.83 -28.34 -17.63
C TYR A 171 16.13 -28.56 -18.97
N ARG A 172 16.50 -27.80 -20.02
CA ARG A 172 15.89 -27.88 -21.36
C ARG A 172 14.36 -27.95 -21.32
N ARG A 173 13.76 -27.05 -20.53
CA ARG A 173 12.31 -27.05 -20.32
C ARG A 173 11.71 -25.65 -20.29
N PHE A 174 10.45 -25.59 -20.67
CA PHE A 174 9.58 -24.43 -20.47
C PHE A 174 8.63 -24.72 -19.32
N ASN A 175 8.72 -23.90 -18.28
CA ASN A 175 7.86 -23.94 -17.12
C ASN A 175 6.73 -22.93 -17.32
N CYS A 176 5.51 -23.44 -17.43
CA CYS A 176 4.34 -22.67 -17.80
C CYS A 176 3.30 -22.69 -16.68
N VAL A 177 2.73 -21.54 -16.37
CA VAL A 177 1.73 -21.34 -15.32
C VAL A 177 0.46 -20.77 -15.90
N GLU A 178 -0.68 -21.19 -15.37
CA GLU A 178 -1.99 -20.60 -15.61
C GLU A 178 -2.48 -19.93 -14.32
N LEU A 179 -2.80 -18.64 -14.40
CA LEU A 179 -3.35 -17.90 -13.26
C LEU A 179 -4.81 -18.33 -12.99
N ALA A 180 -5.21 -18.36 -11.72
CA ALA A 180 -6.54 -18.72 -11.25
C ALA A 180 -7.53 -17.56 -11.42
N ILE A 181 -7.76 -17.19 -12.69
CA ILE A 181 -8.57 -16.05 -13.09
C ILE A 181 -9.38 -16.40 -14.35
N ASP A 182 -10.56 -15.81 -14.50
CA ASP A 182 -11.38 -16.03 -15.68
C ASP A 182 -10.86 -15.27 -16.90
N ARG A 183 -11.31 -15.68 -18.08
CA ARG A 183 -10.94 -15.00 -19.34
C ARG A 183 -11.58 -13.62 -19.39
N ASP A 184 -10.85 -12.65 -19.94
CA ASP A 184 -11.27 -11.25 -20.06
C ASP A 184 -11.60 -10.56 -18.72
N GLU A 185 -11.23 -11.20 -17.59
CA GLU A 185 -11.43 -10.62 -16.27
C GLU A 185 -10.52 -9.41 -16.08
N VAL A 186 -11.05 -8.43 -15.37
CA VAL A 186 -10.40 -7.14 -15.21
C VAL A 186 -9.82 -7.04 -13.80
N ILE A 187 -8.50 -7.03 -13.72
CA ILE A 187 -7.77 -6.95 -12.44
C ILE A 187 -6.94 -5.68 -12.37
N ASP A 188 -6.65 -5.23 -11.16
CA ASP A 188 -5.65 -4.20 -10.96
C ASP A 188 -4.24 -4.79 -11.04
N ALA A 189 -3.28 -4.01 -11.53
CA ALA A 189 -1.88 -4.44 -11.63
C ALA A 189 -1.32 -4.94 -10.29
N SER A 190 -1.75 -4.35 -9.17
CA SER A 190 -1.35 -4.77 -7.82
C SER A 190 -1.84 -6.17 -7.42
N GLN A 191 -2.94 -6.64 -8.02
CA GLN A 191 -3.52 -7.95 -7.70
C GLN A 191 -2.85 -9.07 -8.49
N LYS A 192 -2.24 -8.75 -9.65
CA LYS A 192 -1.64 -9.73 -10.55
C LYS A 192 -0.63 -10.63 -9.85
N ASP A 193 0.27 -10.06 -9.06
CA ASP A 193 1.33 -10.82 -8.37
C ASP A 193 0.80 -11.65 -7.19
N SER A 194 -0.42 -11.38 -6.74
CA SER A 194 -1.10 -12.12 -5.67
C SER A 194 -2.04 -13.22 -6.18
N LEU A 195 -2.22 -13.34 -7.49
CA LEU A 195 -3.07 -14.36 -8.07
C LEU A 195 -2.50 -15.75 -7.83
N GLU A 196 -3.37 -16.66 -7.44
CA GLU A 196 -3.01 -18.06 -7.27
C GLU A 196 -2.73 -18.71 -8.64
N ILE A 197 -1.86 -19.70 -8.64
CA ILE A 197 -1.57 -20.51 -9.83
C ILE A 197 -2.59 -21.65 -9.86
N LYS A 198 -3.44 -21.68 -10.88
CA LYS A 198 -4.42 -22.75 -11.08
C LYS A 198 -3.76 -24.03 -11.58
N THR A 199 -2.94 -23.90 -12.63
CA THR A 199 -2.35 -25.03 -13.33
C THR A 199 -0.87 -24.76 -13.58
N TYR A 200 -0.06 -25.81 -13.45
CA TYR A 200 1.35 -25.77 -13.79
C TYR A 200 1.70 -26.87 -14.80
N LYS A 201 2.37 -26.50 -15.90
CA LYS A 201 2.77 -27.41 -16.98
C LYS A 201 4.25 -27.26 -17.31
N GLN A 202 4.88 -28.38 -17.65
CA GLN A 202 6.27 -28.43 -18.10
C GLN A 202 6.35 -29.00 -19.52
N PHE A 203 6.99 -28.27 -20.42
CA PHE A 203 7.31 -28.73 -21.78
C PHE A 203 8.81 -28.98 -21.87
N ARG A 204 9.24 -30.22 -22.10
CA ARG A 204 10.65 -30.66 -22.06
C ARG A 204 11.14 -31.09 -23.44
N TYR A 205 12.44 -31.02 -23.72
CA TYR A 205 13.03 -31.46 -25.00
C TYR A 205 14.51 -31.88 -24.89
#